data_AF-A0AAD5E1Q1-F1
#
_entry.id   AF-A0AAD5E1Q1-F1
#
_cell.length_a   1.000
_cell.length_b   1.000
_cell.length_c   1.000
_cell.angle_alpha   90.00
_cell.angle_beta   90.00
_cell.angle_gamma   90.00
#
_symmetry.space_group_name_H-M   'P 1'
#
loop_
_entity.id
_entity.type
_entity.pdbx_description
1 polymer ?
#
loop_
_entity_poly.entity_id
_entity_poly.type
_entity_poly.pdbx_seq_one_letter_code
_entity_poly.pdbx_strand_id
1 'polypeptide(L)'
;MLHQLYNGLTIVQSASALTFSVFYVTHATQFLAAPFGGIEASNKYLLLGRPLYQDEHLEPILVTGAASVHVLSGLAKGAIRQYWKRNSTADFTPRSTVYHRRAGYALIPLVALHYIVARDLPRKYLGDSTFLDYSYIAFLLQKYPAITYIGHTALISIASFHIAAGMNVAVKQLRGHKKQQHQKDTLATAKPLVDPKRIPVYVSLVVSGLALSGLYVLGRTEKIPLRREYARIIQSIASK
;
A
#
# COMPACT_ATOMS: atom_id res chain seq x y z
N MET A 1 1.87 -17.33 27.28
CA MET A 1 2.84 -16.37 26.71
C MET A 1 2.74 -16.20 25.19
N LEU A 2 3.02 -17.22 24.37
CA LEU A 2 3.11 -17.04 22.90
C LEU A 2 1.79 -16.61 22.22
N HIS A 3 0.64 -17.09 22.70
CA HIS A 3 -0.68 -16.63 22.24
C HIS A 3 -0.96 -15.16 22.59
N GLN A 4 -0.56 -14.70 23.78
CA GLN A 4 -0.71 -13.31 24.19
C GLN A 4 0.15 -12.39 23.31
N LEU A 5 1.38 -12.80 23.03
CA LEU A 5 2.26 -12.10 22.08
C LEU A 5 1.61 -12.02 20.69
N TYR A 6 1.07 -13.12 20.17
CA TYR A 6 0.39 -13.14 18.86
C TYR A 6 -0.81 -12.18 18.81
N ASN A 7 -1.57 -12.09 19.90
CA ASN A 7 -2.70 -11.17 20.02
C ASN A 7 -2.22 -9.71 20.09
N GLY A 8 -1.19 -9.42 20.88
CA GLY A 8 -0.56 -8.09 20.94
C GLY A 8 -0.05 -7.63 19.58
N LEU A 9 0.70 -8.49 18.87
CA LEU A 9 1.15 -8.24 17.50
C LEU A 9 -0.02 -8.03 16.52
N THR A 10 -1.18 -8.63 16.78
CA THR A 10 -2.38 -8.40 15.96
C THR A 10 -2.95 -7.01 16.17
N ILE A 11 -2.98 -6.51 17.39
CA ILE A 11 -3.42 -5.14 17.71
C ILE A 11 -2.46 -4.14 17.07
N VAL A 12 -1.15 -4.30 17.31
CA VAL A 12 -0.11 -3.42 16.78
C VAL A 12 -0.13 -3.38 15.25
N GLN A 13 -0.18 -4.54 14.58
CA GLN A 13 -0.25 -4.62 13.12
C GLN A 13 -1.51 -3.96 12.55
N SER A 14 -2.65 -4.07 13.24
CA SER A 14 -3.91 -3.46 12.79
C SER A 14 -3.94 -1.95 13.02
N ALA A 15 -3.41 -1.48 14.15
CA ALA A 15 -3.28 -0.05 14.44
C ALA A 15 -2.37 0.64 13.42
N SER A 16 -1.19 0.05 13.16
CA SER A 16 -0.27 0.60 12.17
C SER A 16 -0.82 0.55 10.74
N ALA A 17 -1.63 -0.45 10.39
CA ALA A 17 -2.34 -0.50 9.11
C ALA A 17 -3.32 0.66 8.95
N LEU A 18 -4.05 1.00 10.01
CA LEU A 18 -4.98 2.13 10.01
C LEU A 18 -4.23 3.46 9.82
N THR A 19 -3.13 3.67 10.55
CA THR A 19 -2.26 4.84 10.39
C THR A 19 -1.71 4.95 8.97
N PHE A 20 -1.16 3.87 8.43
CA PHE A 20 -0.62 3.86 7.06
C PHE A 20 -1.70 4.09 6.00
N SER A 21 -2.96 3.74 6.29
CA SER A 21 -4.09 3.98 5.37
C SER A 21 -4.37 5.47 5.18
N VAL A 22 -4.08 6.32 6.18
CA VAL A 22 -4.18 7.78 6.03
C VAL A 22 -3.21 8.27 4.96
N PHE A 23 -1.94 7.86 5.07
CA PHE A 23 -0.94 8.13 4.04
C PHE A 23 -1.38 7.61 2.67
N TYR A 24 -1.82 6.35 2.59
CA TYR A 24 -2.25 5.75 1.31
C TYR A 24 -3.37 6.55 0.65
N VAL A 25 -4.39 6.99 1.40
CA VAL A 25 -5.49 7.78 0.83
C VAL A 25 -4.97 9.11 0.30
N THR A 26 -4.20 9.85 1.10
CA THR A 26 -3.63 11.13 0.67
C THR A 26 -2.73 10.95 -0.56
N HIS A 27 -1.85 9.94 -0.55
CA HIS A 27 -0.97 9.66 -1.67
C HIS A 27 -1.73 9.21 -2.93
N ALA A 28 -2.79 8.40 -2.78
CA ALA A 28 -3.58 7.93 -3.90
C ALA A 28 -4.34 9.05 -4.61
N THR A 29 -4.86 10.04 -3.88
CA THR A 29 -5.57 11.18 -4.49
C THR A 29 -4.73 11.92 -5.52
N GLN A 30 -3.41 11.92 -5.35
CA GLN A 30 -2.48 12.63 -6.21
C GLN A 30 -2.45 12.03 -7.62
N PHE A 31 -2.30 10.72 -7.77
CA PHE A 31 -2.32 10.09 -9.09
C PHE A 31 -3.74 9.84 -9.62
N LEU A 32 -4.75 9.72 -8.74
CA LEU A 32 -6.16 9.63 -9.14
C LEU A 32 -6.68 10.94 -9.76
N ALA A 33 -6.01 12.07 -9.50
CA ALA A 33 -6.31 13.35 -10.12
C ALA A 33 -5.84 13.46 -11.58
N ALA A 34 -4.88 12.61 -12.00
CA ALA A 34 -4.28 12.71 -13.33
C ALA A 34 -5.28 12.66 -14.49
N PRO A 35 -6.33 11.82 -14.50
CA PRO A 35 -7.31 11.82 -15.58
C PRO A 35 -8.10 13.13 -15.73
N PHE A 36 -8.09 14.01 -14.73
CA PHE A 36 -8.87 15.26 -14.72
C PHE A 36 -8.05 16.51 -15.04
N GLY A 37 -6.74 16.40 -15.17
CA GLY A 37 -5.87 17.55 -15.47
C GLY A 37 -4.38 17.22 -15.55
N GLY A 38 -4.04 15.97 -15.83
CA GLY A 38 -2.68 15.50 -16.05
C GLY A 38 -1.74 15.74 -14.87
N ILE A 39 -0.51 16.16 -15.20
CA ILE A 39 0.54 16.48 -14.23
C ILE A 39 0.11 17.63 -13.31
N GLU A 40 -0.55 18.66 -13.84
CA GLU A 40 -0.91 19.85 -13.07
C GLU A 40 -1.90 19.51 -11.95
N ALA A 41 -2.96 18.77 -12.26
CA ALA A 41 -3.90 18.30 -11.25
C ALA A 41 -3.20 17.42 -10.20
N SER A 42 -2.35 16.50 -10.65
CA SER A 42 -1.62 15.60 -9.74
C SER A 42 -0.67 16.37 -8.81
N ASN A 43 0.02 17.38 -9.33
CA ASN A 43 0.89 18.27 -8.57
C ASN A 43 0.12 19.13 -7.57
N LYS A 44 -1.07 19.61 -7.94
CA LYS A 44 -1.95 20.35 -7.02
C LYS A 44 -2.29 19.50 -5.79
N TYR A 45 -2.73 18.25 -6.00
CA TYR A 45 -3.02 17.33 -4.89
C TYR A 45 -1.76 16.87 -4.15
N LEU A 46 -0.61 16.78 -4.82
CA LEU A 46 0.67 16.54 -4.17
C LEU A 46 0.97 17.63 -3.14
N LEU A 47 0.89 18.89 -3.56
CA LEU A 47 1.13 20.05 -2.69
C LEU A 47 0.15 20.12 -1.51
N LEU A 48 -1.13 19.83 -1.74
CA LEU A 48 -2.14 19.72 -0.67
C LEU A 48 -1.83 18.59 0.31
N GLY A 49 -1.24 17.50 -0.18
CA GLY A 49 -0.90 16.33 0.64
C GLY A 49 0.38 16.47 1.45
N ARG A 50 1.36 17.28 1.01
CA ARG A 50 2.69 17.35 1.67
C ARG A 50 2.62 17.64 3.17
N PRO A 51 1.84 18.63 3.65
CA PRO A 51 1.75 18.92 5.08
C PRO A 51 1.20 17.75 5.91
N LEU A 52 0.45 16.82 5.29
CA LEU A 52 -0.18 15.69 5.99
C LEU A 52 0.77 14.51 6.21
N TYR A 53 1.80 14.32 5.38
CA TYR A 53 2.65 13.12 5.47
C TYR A 53 4.14 13.32 5.13
N GLN A 54 4.55 14.48 4.61
CA GLN A 54 5.95 14.81 4.31
C GLN A 54 6.53 15.86 5.27
N ASP A 55 5.82 16.16 6.36
CA ASP A 55 6.37 16.92 7.48
C ASP A 55 7.45 16.10 8.20
N GLU A 56 8.51 16.77 8.67
CA GLU A 56 9.69 16.16 9.28
C GLU A 56 9.33 15.24 10.47
N HIS A 57 8.30 15.60 11.23
CA HIS A 57 7.86 14.82 12.39
C HIS A 57 6.79 13.78 12.02
N LEU A 58 5.95 14.06 11.03
CA LEU A 58 4.87 13.16 10.62
C LEU A 58 5.33 12.02 9.73
N GLU A 59 6.28 12.24 8.81
CA GLU A 59 6.74 11.21 7.87
C GLU A 59 7.31 9.97 8.59
N PRO A 60 8.19 10.12 9.62
CA PRO A 60 8.68 8.98 10.40
C PRO A 60 7.58 8.19 11.09
N ILE A 61 6.47 8.83 11.45
CA ILE A 61 5.37 8.20 12.19
C ILE A 61 4.35 7.56 11.24
N LEU A 62 3.81 8.37 10.33
CA LEU A 62 2.69 8.00 9.46
C LEU A 62 3.08 7.09 8.30
N VAL A 63 4.29 7.28 7.76
CA VAL A 63 4.73 6.61 6.55
C VAL A 63 5.69 5.48 6.90
N THR A 64 6.92 5.82 7.30
CA THR A 64 7.97 4.80 7.49
C THR A 64 7.75 3.98 8.76
N GLY A 65 7.42 4.62 9.88
CA GLY A 65 7.14 3.95 11.15
C GLY A 65 5.94 3.03 11.07
N ALA A 66 4.79 3.53 10.62
CA ALA A 66 3.58 2.72 10.45
C ALA A 66 3.79 1.54 9.50
N ALA A 67 4.42 1.75 8.34
CA ALA A 67 4.74 0.68 7.39
C ALA A 67 5.67 -0.37 8.02
N SER A 68 6.77 0.05 8.65
CA SER A 68 7.73 -0.86 9.27
C SER A 68 7.10 -1.66 10.40
N VAL A 69 6.34 -1.02 11.29
CA VAL A 69 5.63 -1.72 12.38
C VAL A 69 4.62 -2.72 11.82
N HIS A 70 3.89 -2.36 10.76
CA HIS A 70 2.96 -3.27 10.09
C HIS A 70 3.68 -4.52 9.54
N VAL A 71 4.75 -4.32 8.77
CA VAL A 71 5.52 -5.40 8.14
C VAL A 71 6.17 -6.30 9.20
N LEU A 72 6.87 -5.72 10.17
CA LEU A 72 7.57 -6.47 11.21
C LEU A 72 6.60 -7.29 12.06
N SER A 73 5.46 -6.70 12.44
CA SER A 73 4.42 -7.44 13.18
C SER A 73 3.84 -8.59 12.35
N GLY A 74 3.66 -8.39 11.05
CA GLY A 74 3.18 -9.43 10.12
C GLY A 74 4.17 -10.58 9.94
N LEU A 75 5.46 -10.27 9.82
CA LEU A 75 6.54 -11.25 9.75
C LEU A 75 6.66 -12.05 11.04
N ALA A 76 6.67 -11.38 12.20
CA ALA A 76 6.69 -12.03 13.51
C ALA A 76 5.50 -12.98 13.69
N LYS A 77 4.29 -12.54 13.33
CA LYS A 77 3.10 -13.42 13.33
C LYS A 77 3.23 -14.57 12.35
N GLY A 78 3.91 -14.38 11.21
CA GLY A 78 4.26 -15.43 10.26
C GLY A 78 5.14 -16.50 10.89
N ALA A 79 6.20 -16.09 11.58
CA ALA A 79 7.11 -16.98 12.29
C ALA A 79 6.39 -17.78 13.39
N ILE A 80 5.58 -17.12 14.22
CA ILE A 80 4.80 -17.79 15.29
C ILE A 80 3.85 -18.85 14.70
N ARG A 81 3.13 -18.54 13.60
CA ARG A 81 2.27 -19.52 12.94
C ARG A 81 3.05 -20.71 12.40
N GLN A 82 4.22 -20.45 11.82
CA GLN A 82 5.07 -21.51 11.29
C GLN A 82 5.61 -22.41 12.41
N TYR A 83 5.96 -21.83 13.56
CA TYR A 83 6.36 -22.56 14.75
C TYR A 83 5.24 -23.48 15.26
N TRP A 84 4.02 -22.96 15.44
CA TRP A 84 2.88 -23.78 15.87
C TRP A 84 2.56 -24.92 14.90
N LYS A 85 2.62 -24.65 13.60
CA LYS A 85 2.39 -25.68 12.58
C LYS A 85 3.41 -26.82 12.66
N ARG A 86 4.68 -26.51 12.93
CA ARG A 86 5.75 -27.52 13.03
C ARG A 86 5.66 -28.38 14.28
N ASN A 87 5.24 -27.79 15.39
CA ASN A 87 5.21 -28.48 16.68
C ASN A 87 3.86 -29.17 16.96
N SER A 88 2.91 -29.15 16.01
CA SER A 88 1.55 -29.71 16.17
C SER A 88 0.82 -29.26 17.44
N THR A 89 1.25 -28.16 18.06
CA THR A 89 0.78 -27.73 19.39
C THR A 89 -0.56 -27.01 19.34
N ALA A 90 -1.11 -26.73 18.15
CA ALA A 90 -2.36 -25.99 18.02
C ALA A 90 -3.06 -26.20 16.66
N ASP A 91 -4.37 -26.43 16.69
CA ASP A 91 -5.27 -26.22 15.56
C ASP A 91 -5.43 -24.71 15.31
N PHE A 92 -4.43 -24.10 14.70
CA PHE A 92 -4.45 -22.68 14.36
C PHE A 92 -5.04 -22.45 12.97
N THR A 93 -6.26 -21.93 12.91
CA THR A 93 -6.86 -21.45 11.66
C THR A 93 -6.56 -19.96 11.46
N PRO A 94 -5.78 -19.57 10.44
CA PRO A 94 -5.47 -18.16 10.22
C PRO A 94 -6.71 -17.36 9.86
N ARG A 95 -6.92 -16.23 10.53
CA ARG A 95 -8.03 -15.30 10.22
C ARG A 95 -7.94 -14.70 8.82
N SER A 96 -6.74 -14.57 8.27
CA SER A 96 -6.50 -14.08 6.91
C SER A 96 -6.33 -15.21 5.90
N THR A 97 -6.66 -14.95 4.64
CA THR A 97 -6.44 -15.92 3.56
C THR A 97 -4.95 -16.09 3.24
N VAL A 98 -4.58 -17.20 2.61
CA VAL A 98 -3.21 -17.40 2.11
C VAL A 98 -2.83 -16.32 1.10
N TYR A 99 -3.77 -15.93 0.23
CA TYR A 99 -3.56 -14.90 -0.80
C TYR A 99 -3.25 -13.52 -0.19
N HIS A 100 -3.96 -13.09 0.86
CA HIS A 100 -3.68 -11.82 1.53
C HIS A 100 -2.24 -11.78 2.10
N ARG A 101 -1.77 -12.89 2.69
CA ARG A 101 -0.39 -13.00 3.20
C ARG A 101 0.65 -12.97 2.10
N ARG A 102 0.44 -13.73 1.02
CA ARG A 102 1.35 -13.74 -0.14
C ARG A 102 1.45 -12.35 -0.78
N ALA A 103 0.33 -11.65 -0.91
CA ALA A 103 0.31 -10.26 -1.38
C ALA A 103 1.13 -9.35 -0.46
N GLY A 104 1.00 -9.50 0.86
CA GLY A 104 1.82 -8.75 1.83
C GLY A 104 3.31 -8.98 1.65
N TYR A 105 3.76 -10.22 1.45
CA TYR A 105 5.18 -10.51 1.19
C TYR A 105 5.66 -9.98 -0.16
N ALA A 106 4.84 -10.05 -1.20
CA ALA A 106 5.17 -9.48 -2.51
C ALA A 106 5.28 -7.95 -2.47
N LEU A 107 4.52 -7.28 -1.59
CA LEU A 107 4.57 -5.82 -1.43
C LEU A 107 5.84 -5.32 -0.75
N ILE A 108 6.52 -6.12 0.08
CA ILE A 108 7.73 -5.70 0.79
C ILE A 108 8.79 -5.17 -0.20
N PRO A 109 9.25 -5.95 -1.21
CA PRO A 109 10.24 -5.45 -2.16
C PRO A 109 9.69 -4.35 -3.08
N LEU A 110 8.40 -4.40 -3.44
CA LEU A 110 7.79 -3.39 -4.33
C LEU A 110 7.70 -2.01 -3.66
N VAL A 111 7.26 -1.97 -2.40
CA VAL A 111 7.20 -0.73 -1.61
C VAL A 111 8.61 -0.22 -1.30
N ALA A 112 9.55 -1.11 -0.96
CA ALA A 112 10.94 -0.72 -0.73
C ALA A 112 11.56 -0.08 -1.99
N LEU A 113 11.39 -0.70 -3.16
CA LEU A 113 11.87 -0.14 -4.42
C LEU A 113 11.21 1.21 -4.73
N HIS A 114 9.89 1.32 -4.54
CA HIS A 114 9.16 2.57 -4.71
C HIS A 114 9.68 3.68 -3.79
N TYR A 115 9.88 3.38 -2.51
CA TYR A 115 10.45 4.31 -1.52
C TYR A 115 11.88 4.74 -1.90
N ILE A 116 12.73 3.81 -2.34
CA ILE A 116 14.10 4.13 -2.74
C ILE A 116 14.10 5.10 -3.92
N VAL A 117 13.32 4.83 -4.96
CA VAL A 117 13.30 5.65 -6.18
C VAL A 117 12.64 7.01 -5.96
N ALA A 118 11.57 7.06 -5.16
CA ALA A 118 10.74 8.26 -4.98
C ALA A 118 11.10 9.10 -3.74
N ARG A 119 11.91 8.59 -2.79
CA ARG A 119 12.26 9.31 -1.56
C ARG A 119 13.75 9.24 -1.24
N ASP A 120 14.34 8.05 -1.14
CA ASP A 120 15.71 7.91 -0.63
C ASP A 120 16.79 8.42 -1.62
N LEU A 121 16.72 8.05 -2.89
CA LEU A 121 17.67 8.55 -3.90
C LEU A 121 17.61 10.08 -4.05
N PRO A 122 16.43 10.71 -4.20
CA PRO A 122 16.34 12.17 -4.23
C PRO A 122 16.90 12.82 -2.98
N ARG A 123 16.56 12.33 -1.77
CA ARG A 123 17.12 12.83 -0.51
C ARG A 123 18.64 12.74 -0.49
N LYS A 124 19.20 11.62 -0.95
CA LYS A 124 20.65 11.38 -0.96
C LYS A 124 21.42 12.30 -1.91
N TYR A 125 20.89 12.59 -3.11
CA TYR A 125 21.63 13.31 -4.15
C TYR A 125 21.20 14.78 -4.35
N LEU A 126 20.02 15.15 -3.86
CA LEU A 126 19.49 16.51 -3.94
C LEU A 126 19.37 17.18 -2.56
N GLY A 127 19.64 16.45 -1.47
CA GLY A 127 19.52 16.94 -0.08
C GLY A 127 18.10 16.81 0.49
N ASP A 128 17.09 16.77 -0.38
CA ASP A 128 15.68 16.55 -0.04
C ASP A 128 14.94 15.97 -1.26
N SER A 129 13.76 15.40 -1.04
CA SER A 129 12.84 14.85 -2.04
C SER A 129 11.58 15.70 -2.23
N THR A 130 11.41 16.82 -1.53
CA THR A 130 10.28 17.76 -1.73
C THR A 130 10.26 18.43 -3.12
N PHE A 131 11.40 18.45 -3.81
CA PHE A 131 11.48 18.95 -5.19
C PHE A 131 10.88 18.00 -6.22
N LEU A 132 10.62 16.73 -5.85
CA LEU A 132 9.98 15.80 -6.75
C LEU A 132 8.49 16.11 -6.92
N ASP A 133 8.08 16.05 -8.18
CA ASP A 133 6.72 16.29 -8.64
C ASP A 133 6.31 15.18 -9.61
N TYR A 134 5.09 15.26 -10.15
CA TYR A 134 4.61 14.32 -11.15
C TYR A 134 5.32 14.44 -12.50
N SER A 135 6.06 15.51 -12.76
CA SER A 135 6.92 15.64 -13.95
C SER A 135 8.08 14.65 -13.88
N TYR A 136 8.68 14.44 -12.71
CA TYR A 136 9.71 13.41 -12.51
C TYR A 136 9.16 11.99 -12.74
N ILE A 137 7.96 11.71 -12.22
CA ILE A 137 7.31 10.40 -12.41
C ILE A 137 6.96 10.17 -13.89
N ALA A 138 6.40 11.17 -14.56
CA ALA A 138 6.11 11.13 -15.99
C ALA A 138 7.39 10.94 -16.83
N PHE A 139 8.48 11.65 -16.46
CA PHE A 139 9.79 11.47 -17.08
C PHE A 139 10.26 10.02 -16.98
N LEU A 140 10.18 9.40 -15.80
CA LEU A 140 10.58 8.00 -15.61
C LEU A 140 9.69 7.04 -16.43
N LEU A 141 8.38 7.29 -16.47
CA LEU A 141 7.43 6.51 -17.29
C LEU A 141 7.75 6.57 -18.79
N GLN A 142 8.23 7.72 -19.28
CA GLN A 142 8.62 7.91 -20.67
C GLN A 142 10.00 7.33 -20.96
N LYS A 143 10.96 7.48 -20.03
CA LYS A 143 12.37 7.09 -20.24
C LYS A 143 12.62 5.61 -20.03
N TYR A 144 11.97 5.00 -19.03
CA TYR A 144 12.15 3.59 -18.65
C TYR A 144 10.82 2.83 -18.59
N PRO A 145 9.99 2.88 -19.65
CA PRO A 145 8.59 2.46 -19.62
C PRO A 145 8.40 1.04 -19.11
N ALA A 146 9.21 0.08 -19.57
CA ALA A 146 9.07 -1.32 -19.16
C ALA A 146 9.14 -1.47 -17.63
N ILE A 147 10.19 -0.95 -17.00
CA ILE A 147 10.39 -1.13 -15.55
C ILE A 147 9.39 -0.32 -14.73
N THR A 148 9.08 0.90 -15.16
CA THR A 148 8.21 1.80 -14.40
C THR A 148 6.75 1.40 -14.49
N TYR A 149 6.25 1.03 -15.68
CA TYR A 149 4.86 0.57 -15.82
C TYR A 149 4.67 -0.78 -15.15
N ILE A 150 5.57 -1.75 -15.34
CA ILE A 150 5.45 -3.07 -14.68
C ILE A 150 5.51 -2.89 -13.16
N GLY A 151 6.50 -2.14 -12.65
CA GLY A 151 6.68 -1.91 -11.22
C GLY A 151 5.47 -1.24 -10.56
N HIS A 152 4.97 -0.14 -11.14
CA HIS A 152 3.79 0.55 -10.60
C HIS A 152 2.52 -0.29 -10.77
N THR A 153 2.35 -1.03 -11.88
CA THR A 153 1.19 -1.89 -12.07
C THR A 153 1.14 -3.01 -11.04
N ALA A 154 2.29 -3.65 -10.79
CA ALA A 154 2.41 -4.67 -9.75
C ALA A 154 2.13 -4.08 -8.36
N LEU A 155 2.74 -2.94 -8.03
CA LEU A 155 2.54 -2.25 -6.75
C LEU A 155 1.06 -1.90 -6.54
N ILE A 156 0.44 -1.19 -7.49
CA ILE A 156 -0.96 -0.73 -7.41
C ILE A 156 -1.91 -1.92 -7.26
N SER A 157 -1.76 -2.94 -8.10
CA SER A 157 -2.70 -4.08 -8.14
C SER A 157 -2.60 -4.92 -6.87
N ILE A 158 -1.37 -5.26 -6.45
CA ILE A 158 -1.15 -6.10 -5.26
C ILE A 158 -1.51 -5.31 -3.99
N ALA A 159 -1.20 -4.01 -3.92
CA ALA A 159 -1.57 -3.16 -2.78
C ALA A 159 -3.09 -3.04 -2.65
N SER A 160 -3.79 -2.76 -3.75
CA SER A 160 -5.26 -2.67 -3.79
C SER A 160 -5.91 -3.95 -3.27
N PHE A 161 -5.41 -5.12 -3.72
CA PHE A 161 -5.88 -6.41 -3.22
C PHE A 161 -5.54 -6.62 -1.74
N HIS A 162 -4.32 -6.32 -1.32
CA HIS A 162 -3.88 -6.51 0.07
C HIS A 162 -4.73 -5.68 1.04
N ILE A 163 -5.00 -4.41 0.71
CA ILE A 163 -5.84 -3.50 1.48
C ILE A 163 -7.29 -4.00 1.51
N ALA A 164 -7.89 -4.30 0.36
CA ALA A 164 -9.28 -4.78 0.30
C ALA A 164 -9.49 -6.10 1.08
N ALA A 165 -8.54 -7.04 0.96
CA ALA A 165 -8.59 -8.30 1.69
C ALA A 165 -8.35 -8.09 3.21
N GLY A 166 -7.43 -7.19 3.58
CA GLY A 166 -7.16 -6.82 4.96
C GLY A 166 -8.35 -6.15 5.63
N MET A 167 -9.03 -5.25 4.92
CA MET A 167 -10.26 -4.59 5.38
C MET A 167 -11.36 -5.61 5.68
N ASN A 168 -11.56 -6.61 4.81
CA ASN A 168 -12.53 -7.68 5.05
C ASN A 168 -12.20 -8.47 6.33
N VAL A 169 -10.90 -8.70 6.60
CA VAL A 169 -10.44 -9.33 7.84
C VAL A 169 -10.73 -8.43 9.06
N ALA A 170 -10.45 -7.13 8.97
CA ALA A 170 -10.72 -6.16 10.04
C ALA A 170 -12.22 -6.06 10.36
N VAL A 171 -13.07 -5.94 9.34
CA VAL A 171 -14.54 -5.90 9.48
C VAL A 171 -15.06 -7.17 10.14
N LYS A 172 -14.55 -8.36 9.75
CA LYS A 172 -14.92 -9.63 10.39
C LYS A 172 -14.50 -9.67 11.86
N GLN A 173 -13.36 -9.09 12.23
CA GLN A 173 -12.93 -9.00 13.63
C GLN A 173 -13.85 -8.10 14.44
N LEU A 174 -14.21 -6.92 13.91
CA LEU A 174 -15.16 -6.01 14.56
C LEU A 174 -16.55 -6.63 14.69
N ARG A 175 -17.06 -7.27 13.64
CA ARG A 175 -18.38 -7.93 13.63
C ARG A 175 -18.43 -9.21 14.47
N GLY A 176 -17.34 -9.96 14.54
CA GLY A 176 -17.23 -11.17 15.36
C GLY A 176 -17.44 -10.90 16.85
N HIS A 177 -17.06 -9.71 17.33
CA HIS A 177 -17.37 -9.25 18.68
C HIS A 177 -18.87 -8.92 18.85
N LYS A 178 -19.52 -8.36 17.83
CA LYS A 178 -20.96 -8.02 17.86
C LYS A 178 -21.90 -9.22 17.71
N LYS A 179 -21.51 -10.26 16.96
CA LYS A 179 -22.39 -11.40 16.65
C LYS A 179 -22.62 -12.36 17.83
N GLN A 180 -21.68 -12.44 18.79
CA GLN A 180 -21.91 -13.12 20.06
C GLN A 180 -22.99 -12.44 20.91
N GLN A 181 -23.28 -11.16 20.65
CA GLN A 181 -24.24 -10.36 21.41
C GLN A 181 -25.64 -10.32 20.79
N HIS A 182 -25.79 -10.68 19.50
CA HIS A 182 -27.04 -10.51 18.74
C HIS A 182 -27.62 -11.79 18.13
N GLN A 183 -27.03 -12.96 18.40
CA GLN A 183 -27.58 -14.29 18.06
C GLN A 183 -28.76 -14.66 18.99
N LYS A 184 -29.74 -13.75 19.11
CA LYS A 184 -31.04 -14.03 19.73
C LYS A 184 -32.23 -13.75 18.81
N ASP A 185 -32.07 -12.98 17.74
CA ASP A 185 -33.21 -12.66 16.87
C ASP A 185 -33.00 -13.10 15.43
N THR A 186 -33.96 -13.90 15.00
CA THR A 186 -34.19 -14.60 13.74
C THR A 186 -34.22 -13.66 12.53
N LEU A 187 -33.72 -14.11 11.37
CA LEU A 187 -34.50 -14.14 10.11
C LEU A 187 -33.76 -14.93 9.02
N ALA A 188 -34.52 -15.65 8.20
CA ALA A 188 -34.05 -16.28 6.97
C ALA A 188 -33.46 -15.22 6.02
N THR A 189 -32.14 -15.10 6.00
CA THR A 189 -31.44 -14.14 5.13
C THR A 189 -31.42 -14.65 3.70
N ALA A 190 -31.96 -13.85 2.78
CA ALA A 190 -31.85 -14.06 1.34
C ALA A 190 -30.40 -14.35 0.92
N LYS A 191 -30.22 -15.27 -0.04
CA LYS A 191 -28.88 -15.64 -0.54
C LYS A 191 -28.23 -14.40 -1.18
N PRO A 192 -27.01 -14.02 -0.78
CA PRO A 192 -26.38 -12.81 -1.28
C PRO A 192 -26.09 -12.89 -2.78
N LEU A 193 -26.28 -11.77 -3.50
CA LEU A 193 -26.03 -11.65 -4.94
C LEU A 193 -24.57 -11.93 -5.34
N VAL A 194 -23.62 -11.64 -4.44
CA VAL A 194 -22.18 -11.85 -4.64
C VAL A 194 -21.62 -12.66 -3.48
N ASP A 195 -20.78 -13.65 -3.77
CA ASP A 195 -20.04 -14.39 -2.75
C ASP A 195 -19.17 -13.42 -1.92
N PRO A 196 -19.39 -13.30 -0.59
CA PRO A 196 -18.61 -12.43 0.28
C PRO A 196 -17.09 -12.69 0.25
N LYS A 197 -16.65 -13.87 -0.19
CA LYS A 197 -15.23 -14.20 -0.37
C LYS A 197 -14.62 -13.51 -1.60
N ARG A 198 -15.44 -13.15 -2.59
CA ARG A 198 -15.01 -12.49 -3.84
C ARG A 198 -15.03 -10.96 -3.77
N ILE A 199 -15.72 -10.38 -2.79
CA ILE A 199 -15.80 -8.91 -2.60
C ILE A 199 -14.41 -8.23 -2.65
N PRO A 200 -13.37 -8.70 -1.92
CA PRO A 200 -12.05 -8.06 -1.98
C PRO A 200 -11.44 -8.01 -3.37
N VAL A 201 -11.70 -9.03 -4.20
CA VAL A 201 -11.20 -9.10 -5.58
C VAL A 201 -11.87 -8.02 -6.42
N TYR A 202 -13.20 -7.93 -6.40
CA TYR A 202 -13.93 -6.91 -7.18
C TYR A 202 -13.56 -5.49 -6.75
N VAL A 203 -13.49 -5.22 -5.44
CA VAL A 203 -13.05 -3.93 -4.92
C VAL A 203 -11.64 -3.62 -5.40
N SER A 204 -10.72 -4.59 -5.31
CA SER A 204 -9.34 -4.38 -5.75
C SER A 204 -9.23 -4.08 -7.24
N LEU A 205 -10.02 -4.75 -8.09
CA LEU A 205 -10.03 -4.53 -9.54
C LEU A 205 -10.50 -3.12 -9.90
N VAL A 206 -11.57 -2.65 -9.24
CA VAL A 206 -12.10 -1.30 -9.45
C VAL A 206 -11.08 -0.25 -9.00
N VAL A 207 -10.55 -0.38 -7.77
CA VAL A 207 -9.57 0.56 -7.22
C VAL A 207 -8.29 0.58 -8.05
N SER A 208 -7.77 -0.59 -8.43
CA SER A 208 -6.58 -0.66 -9.29
C SER A 208 -6.86 -0.09 -10.68
N GLY A 209 -8.03 -0.33 -11.26
CA GLY A 209 -8.38 0.23 -12.57
C GLY A 209 -8.39 1.75 -12.58
N LEU A 210 -8.97 2.38 -11.54
CA LEU A 210 -8.95 3.83 -11.37
C LEU A 210 -7.53 4.37 -11.13
N ALA A 211 -6.73 3.67 -10.33
CA ALA A 211 -5.34 4.06 -10.08
C ALA A 211 -4.45 3.96 -11.34
N LEU A 212 -4.62 2.88 -12.10
CA LEU A 212 -3.87 2.62 -13.33
C LEU A 212 -4.26 3.57 -14.46
N SER A 213 -5.51 4.05 -14.50
CA SER A 213 -5.89 5.09 -15.47
C SER A 213 -5.10 6.38 -15.22
N GLY A 214 -4.92 6.76 -13.96
CA GLY A 214 -4.07 7.89 -13.59
C GLY A 214 -2.61 7.71 -14.01
N LEU A 215 -2.04 6.53 -13.73
CA LEU A 215 -0.68 6.18 -14.17
C LEU A 215 -0.52 6.26 -15.70
N TYR A 216 -1.51 5.75 -16.44
CA TYR A 216 -1.52 5.78 -17.89
C TYR A 216 -1.52 7.22 -18.42
N VAL A 217 -2.38 8.09 -17.87
CA VAL A 217 -2.45 9.50 -18.27
C VAL A 217 -1.13 10.22 -18.01
N LEU A 218 -0.51 10.01 -16.84
CA LEU A 218 0.79 10.60 -16.51
C LEU A 218 1.89 10.21 -17.49
N GLY A 219 1.94 8.95 -17.92
CA GLY A 219 2.95 8.50 -18.87
C GLY A 219 2.65 8.84 -20.33
N ARG A 220 1.46 9.39 -20.63
CA ARG A 220 1.04 9.85 -21.97
C ARG A 220 0.98 11.38 -22.12
N THR A 221 1.48 12.10 -21.13
CA THR A 221 1.67 13.56 -21.21
C THR A 221 2.75 13.95 -22.24
N GLU A 222 2.92 15.25 -22.46
CA GLU A 222 3.97 15.79 -23.32
C GLU A 222 5.36 15.32 -22.88
N LYS A 223 6.30 15.33 -23.83
CA LYS A 223 7.65 14.82 -23.59
C LYS A 223 8.34 15.64 -22.50
N ILE A 224 8.70 15.00 -21.40
CA ILE A 224 9.40 15.66 -20.29
C ILE A 224 10.91 15.69 -20.59
N PRO A 225 11.54 16.88 -20.61
CA PRO A 225 12.98 16.98 -20.86
C PRO A 225 13.78 16.44 -19.67
N LEU A 226 14.99 15.94 -19.93
CA LEU A 226 15.93 15.56 -18.89
C LEU A 226 16.43 16.82 -18.15
N ARG A 227 15.98 17.00 -16.91
CA ARG A 227 16.45 18.10 -16.03
C ARG A 227 17.76 17.72 -15.33
N ARG A 228 18.50 18.73 -14.86
CA ARG A 228 19.76 18.52 -14.12
C ARG A 228 19.54 17.72 -12.84
N GLU A 229 18.43 17.95 -12.14
CA GLU A 229 18.07 17.15 -10.95
C GLU A 229 17.89 15.66 -11.30
N TYR A 230 17.20 15.38 -12.41
CA TYR A 230 16.90 14.01 -12.83
C TYR A 230 18.19 13.28 -13.25
N ALA A 231 19.06 13.98 -13.98
CA ALA A 231 20.35 13.45 -14.41
C ALA A 231 21.22 13.03 -13.22
N ARG A 232 21.28 13.84 -12.16
CA ARG A 232 22.04 13.52 -10.93
C ARG A 232 21.56 12.22 -10.29
N ILE A 233 20.24 12.01 -10.21
CA ILE A 233 19.68 10.76 -9.64
C ILE A 233 20.00 9.58 -10.56
N ILE A 234 19.75 9.69 -11.86
CA ILE A 234 19.87 8.58 -12.81
C ILE A 234 21.33 8.14 -12.99
N GLN A 235 22.25 9.09 -13.12
CA GLN A 235 23.68 8.78 -13.25
C GLN A 235 24.21 7.98 -12.06
N SER A 236 23.69 8.26 -10.85
CA SER A 236 24.09 7.53 -9.64
C SER A 236 23.64 6.06 -9.62
N ILE A 237 22.61 5.71 -10.39
CA ILE A 237 22.13 4.34 -10.56
C ILE A 237 22.98 3.64 -11.62
N ALA A 238 23.34 4.35 -12.70
CA ALA A 238 24.10 3.81 -13.82
C ALA A 238 25.61 3.66 -13.54
N SER A 239 26.16 4.37 -12.55
CA SER A 239 27.59 4.34 -12.20
C SER A 239 27.95 3.22 -11.21
N LYS A 240 27.06 2.24 -10.99
CA LYS A 240 27.24 1.09 -10.11
C LYS A 240 26.98 -0.19 -10.88
#